data_AF-M5FT99-F1
#
_entry.id   AF-M5FT99-F1
#
_cell.length_a   1.000
_cell.length_b   1.000
_cell.length_c   1.000
_cell.angle_alpha   90.00
_cell.angle_beta   90.00
_cell.angle_gamma   90.00
#
_symmetry.space_group_name_H-M   'P 1'
#
loop_
_entity.id
_entity.type
_entity.pdbx_description
1 polymer ?
#
loop_
_entity_poly.entity_id
_entity_poly.type
_entity_poly.pdbx_seq_one_letter_code
_entity_poly.pdbx_strand_id
1 'polypeptide(L)'
;MTALCFGFFQADVTNSTLPIYRTLICYFALFLLAGVFTLCITFDALWNRNIITLVGMLIFTAPLCFPPGTEVREVQLTQNNDCQSKNVATCMDLFNIVERFLIVVPVIILLALVVKSWCMKHLFGEFGWAVFHTIGADPRIKHMYRFYQAFLCLLKFDYFILLAVSLQLLILGLGGDPIQDLILIASIPVSLALLIGCGWAVKKENRIVMIICLVIMAAALGYILYKTTQFYIGRYVSDYVPNRLTLTFFTVVSMLMLSATFCIGIRCMLFFGCGLKEAQGAASERARRAKPMRRASYREPDEEEFIGDSDEKKGGALPLERRLSID
;
A
#
# COMPACT_ATOMS: atom_id res chain seq x y z
N MET A 1 4.26 -1.08 18.45
CA MET A 1 3.12 -0.66 19.27
C MET A 1 1.88 -1.49 18.98
N THR A 2 1.29 -1.41 17.77
CA THR A 2 0.08 -2.18 17.39
C THR A 2 0.21 -3.69 17.57
N ALA A 3 1.37 -4.28 17.22
CA ALA A 3 1.65 -5.70 17.44
C ALA A 3 1.68 -6.10 18.93
N LEU A 4 2.19 -5.22 19.80
CA LEU A 4 2.20 -5.46 21.24
C LEU A 4 0.77 -5.39 21.80
N CYS A 5 -0.01 -4.38 21.42
CA CYS A 5 -1.42 -4.27 21.80
C CYS A 5 -2.23 -5.50 21.37
N PHE A 6 -2.02 -5.97 20.14
CA PHE A 6 -2.67 -7.20 19.65
C PHE A 6 -2.30 -8.42 20.49
N GLY A 7 -1.02 -8.59 20.83
CA GLY A 7 -0.55 -9.70 21.66
C GLY A 7 -1.10 -9.65 23.09
N PHE A 8 -1.13 -8.48 23.73
CA PHE A 8 -1.75 -8.29 25.04
C PHE A 8 -3.24 -8.64 25.02
N PHE A 9 -3.97 -8.17 24.01
CA PHE A 9 -5.39 -8.49 23.86
C PHE A 9 -5.68 -9.97 23.67
N GLN A 10 -4.90 -10.63 22.82
CA GLN A 10 -5.09 -12.06 22.57
C GLN A 10 -4.77 -12.90 23.81
N ALA A 11 -3.87 -12.44 24.68
CA ALA A 11 -3.55 -13.09 25.94
C ALA A 11 -4.64 -12.89 27.02
N ASP A 12 -5.36 -11.77 27.00
CA ASP A 12 -6.31 -11.37 28.06
C ASP A 12 -7.76 -11.83 27.83
N VAL A 13 -8.14 -12.16 26.58
CA VAL A 13 -9.51 -12.50 26.21
C VAL A 13 -9.73 -14.01 26.18
N THR A 14 -10.64 -14.51 27.02
CA THR A 14 -10.98 -15.94 27.11
C THR A 14 -12.06 -16.40 26.14
N ASN A 15 -12.98 -15.50 25.75
CA ASN A 15 -14.10 -15.79 24.85
C ASN A 15 -14.09 -14.81 23.67
N SER A 16 -13.50 -15.22 22.55
CA SER A 16 -13.39 -14.46 21.30
C SER A 16 -14.72 -14.35 20.52
N THR A 17 -15.83 -14.78 21.11
CA THR A 17 -17.15 -14.87 20.49
C THR A 17 -17.94 -13.56 20.58
N LEU A 18 -17.58 -12.64 21.49
CA LEU A 18 -18.25 -11.35 21.59
C LEU A 18 -17.88 -10.42 20.42
N PRO A 19 -18.85 -9.69 19.84
CA PRO A 19 -18.65 -8.90 18.63
C PRO A 19 -17.66 -7.73 18.80
N ILE A 20 -17.60 -7.17 20.01
CA ILE A 20 -16.69 -6.06 20.35
C ILE A 20 -15.22 -6.50 20.24
N TYR A 21 -14.88 -7.70 20.76
CA TYR A 21 -13.52 -8.21 20.67
C TYR A 21 -13.11 -8.51 19.24
N ARG A 22 -14.00 -9.09 18.43
CA ARG A 22 -13.73 -9.31 16.99
C ARG A 22 -13.42 -8.01 16.26
N THR A 23 -14.12 -6.94 16.60
CA THR A 23 -13.93 -5.61 16.01
C THR A 23 -12.57 -5.01 16.37
N LEU A 24 -12.19 -5.04 17.64
CA LEU A 24 -10.89 -4.56 18.12
C LEU A 24 -9.71 -5.35 17.52
N ILE A 25 -9.80 -6.68 17.52
CA ILE A 25 -8.80 -7.58 16.91
C ILE A 25 -8.65 -7.26 15.42
N CYS A 26 -9.77 -7.07 14.72
CA CYS A 26 -9.80 -6.70 13.31
C CYS A 26 -9.09 -5.36 13.07
N TYR A 27 -9.41 -4.33 13.87
CA TYR A 27 -8.74 -3.03 13.81
C TYR A 27 -7.22 -3.17 13.97
N PHE A 28 -6.73 -3.81 15.03
CA PHE A 28 -5.28 -3.93 15.27
C PHE A 28 -4.56 -4.73 14.17
N ALA A 29 -5.19 -5.79 13.66
CA ALA A 29 -4.66 -6.58 12.56
C ALA A 29 -4.47 -5.75 11.29
N LEU A 30 -5.43 -4.88 10.96
CA LEU A 30 -5.36 -4.01 9.79
C LEU A 30 -4.29 -2.93 9.93
N PHE A 31 -4.14 -2.33 11.11
CA PHE A 31 -3.09 -1.34 11.34
C PHE A 31 -1.70 -1.97 11.26
N LEU A 32 -1.54 -3.20 11.76
CA LEU A 32 -0.30 -3.96 11.61
C LEU A 32 -0.01 -4.23 10.12
N LEU A 33 -1.00 -4.75 9.40
CA LEU A 33 -0.89 -5.01 7.96
C LEU A 33 -0.54 -3.73 7.18
N ALA A 34 -1.21 -2.61 7.48
CA ALA A 34 -0.95 -1.29 6.89
C ALA A 34 0.47 -0.78 7.17
N GLY A 35 0.95 -0.98 8.40
CA GLY A 35 2.32 -0.64 8.78
C GLY A 35 3.36 -1.41 7.95
N VAL A 36 3.21 -2.73 7.87
CA VAL A 36 4.11 -3.60 7.08
C VAL A 36 4.05 -3.22 5.59
N PHE A 37 2.85 -3.07 5.04
CA PHE A 37 2.68 -2.69 3.65
C PHE A 37 3.33 -1.33 3.34
N THR A 38 3.13 -0.33 4.21
CA THR A 38 3.72 1.00 4.04
C THR A 38 5.25 0.96 4.08
N LEU A 39 5.85 0.12 4.92
CA LEU A 39 7.31 -0.07 4.93
C LEU A 39 7.80 -0.72 3.63
N CYS A 40 7.17 -1.81 3.20
CA CYS A 40 7.53 -2.51 1.96
C CYS A 40 7.44 -1.61 0.73
N ILE A 41 6.35 -0.84 0.60
CA ILE A 41 6.13 0.04 -0.54
C ILE A 41 7.02 1.30 -0.46
N THR A 42 7.40 1.76 0.73
CA THR A 42 8.42 2.81 0.88
C THR A 42 9.77 2.33 0.38
N PHE A 43 10.18 1.12 0.78
CA PHE A 43 11.44 0.55 0.31
C PHE A 43 11.44 0.35 -1.21
N ASP A 44 10.36 -0.18 -1.78
CA ASP A 44 10.19 -0.32 -3.23
C ASP A 44 10.25 1.04 -3.95
N ALA A 45 9.58 2.07 -3.41
CA ALA A 45 9.57 3.41 -3.99
C ALA A 45 10.95 4.06 -3.98
N LEU A 46 11.70 3.92 -2.89
CA LEU A 46 13.07 4.44 -2.77
C LEU A 46 14.04 3.68 -3.69
N TRP A 47 13.92 2.35 -3.74
CA TRP A 47 14.78 1.51 -4.58
C TRP A 47 14.58 1.80 -6.07
N ASN A 48 13.32 1.92 -6.50
CA ASN A 48 12.96 2.17 -7.89
C ASN A 48 12.94 3.67 -8.24
N ARG A 49 13.22 4.55 -7.28
CA ARG A 49 13.13 6.02 -7.42
C ARG A 49 11.79 6.48 -8.00
N ASN A 50 10.71 5.83 -7.58
CA ASN A 50 9.37 6.07 -8.10
C ASN A 50 8.65 7.15 -7.26
N ILE A 51 8.66 8.38 -7.79
CA ILE A 51 8.00 9.53 -7.16
C ILE A 51 6.50 9.32 -7.04
N ILE A 52 5.86 8.70 -8.03
CA ILE A 52 4.41 8.51 -8.02
C ILE A 52 4.00 7.58 -6.87
N THR A 53 4.81 6.57 -6.57
CA THR A 53 4.58 5.70 -5.41
C THR A 53 4.78 6.44 -4.09
N LEU A 54 5.76 7.35 -3.99
CA LEU A 54 5.92 8.21 -2.81
C LEU A 54 4.71 9.11 -2.58
N VAL A 55 4.18 9.75 -3.63
CA VAL A 55 2.94 10.56 -3.56
C VAL A 55 1.77 9.69 -3.14
N GLY A 56 1.62 8.52 -3.78
CA GLY A 56 0.54 7.57 -3.50
C GLY A 56 0.53 7.13 -2.03
N MET A 57 1.70 6.93 -1.42
CA MET A 57 1.79 6.57 0.00
C MET A 57 1.26 7.65 0.94
N LEU A 58 1.47 8.94 0.63
CA LEU A 58 0.92 10.02 1.46
C LEU A 58 -0.60 10.05 1.40
N ILE A 59 -1.15 9.96 0.19
CA ILE A 59 -2.59 9.90 -0.04
C ILE A 59 -3.17 8.65 0.65
N PHE A 60 -2.48 7.52 0.57
CA PHE A 60 -2.89 6.27 1.20
C PHE A 60 -2.84 6.30 2.74
N THR A 61 -1.91 7.08 3.31
CA THR A 61 -1.77 7.19 4.78
C THR A 61 -2.92 8.02 5.39
N ALA A 62 -3.49 8.98 4.66
CA ALA A 62 -4.51 9.89 5.20
C ALA A 62 -5.83 9.18 5.64
N PRO A 63 -6.42 8.25 4.84
CA PRO A 63 -7.60 7.49 5.26
C PRO A 63 -7.41 6.67 6.53
N LEU A 64 -6.18 6.24 6.86
CA LEU A 64 -5.90 5.44 8.06
C LEU A 64 -6.14 6.21 9.37
N CYS A 65 -6.28 7.55 9.33
CA CYS A 65 -6.59 8.36 10.51
C CYS A 65 -8.07 8.31 10.93
N PHE A 66 -8.98 7.89 10.04
CA PHE A 66 -10.42 7.94 10.28
C PHE A 66 -10.95 6.79 11.17
N PRO A 67 -10.60 5.50 10.93
CA PRO A 67 -11.08 4.37 11.72
C PRO A 67 -10.90 4.49 13.24
N PRO A 68 -9.75 4.94 13.78
CA PRO A 68 -9.58 5.03 15.23
C PRO A 68 -10.63 5.94 15.90
N GLY A 69 -11.04 7.02 15.22
CA GLY A 69 -12.06 7.94 15.76
C GLY A 69 -13.45 7.31 15.79
N THR A 70 -13.77 6.40 14.86
CA THR A 70 -15.06 5.70 14.87
C THR A 70 -15.09 4.59 15.92
N GLU A 71 -14.01 3.84 16.07
CA GLU A 71 -13.90 2.75 17.06
C GLU A 71 -13.98 3.25 18.52
N VAL A 72 -13.44 4.44 18.85
CA VAL A 72 -13.54 5.01 20.20
C VAL A 72 -15.01 5.17 20.62
N ARG A 73 -15.86 5.63 19.70
CA ARG A 73 -17.28 5.83 19.97
C ARG A 73 -18.00 4.50 20.22
N GLU A 74 -17.66 3.45 19.48
CA GLU A 74 -18.28 2.13 19.64
C GLU A 74 -17.88 1.48 20.97
N VAL A 75 -16.62 1.68 21.41
CA VAL A 75 -16.13 1.22 22.71
C VAL A 75 -16.88 1.89 23.86
N GLN A 76 -17.07 3.22 23.81
CA GLN A 76 -17.78 3.96 24.85
C GLN A 76 -19.26 3.56 24.98
N LEU A 77 -19.92 3.22 23.86
CA LEU A 77 -21.32 2.81 23.85
C LEU A 77 -21.55 1.39 24.43
N THR A 78 -20.50 0.55 24.46
CA THR A 78 -20.59 -0.86 24.86
C THR A 78 -20.05 -1.16 26.25
N GLN A 79 -19.53 -0.14 26.94
CA GLN A 79 -18.95 -0.20 28.28
C GLN A 79 -19.88 -0.74 29.39
N ASN A 80 -21.19 -0.80 29.15
CA ASN A 80 -22.20 -1.20 30.13
C ASN A 80 -22.57 -2.71 30.12
N ASN A 81 -21.97 -3.53 29.26
CA ASN A 81 -22.34 -4.95 29.12
C ASN A 81 -21.23 -5.90 29.63
N ASP A 82 -21.64 -7.03 30.22
CA ASP A 82 -20.81 -8.07 30.82
C ASP A 82 -19.57 -8.45 29.99
N CYS A 83 -18.39 -8.35 30.60
CA CYS A 83 -17.14 -8.85 30.04
C CYS A 83 -16.37 -9.67 31.08
N GLN A 84 -15.72 -10.73 30.62
CA GLN A 84 -14.88 -11.60 31.43
C GLN A 84 -13.41 -11.38 31.04
N SER A 85 -12.64 -10.70 31.88
CA SER A 85 -11.18 -10.52 31.74
C SER A 85 -10.42 -11.48 32.66
N LYS A 86 -9.30 -12.03 32.20
CA LYS A 86 -8.44 -12.95 33.00
C LYS A 86 -7.36 -12.24 33.82
N ASN A 87 -6.64 -11.30 33.21
CA ASN A 87 -5.44 -10.69 33.82
C ASN A 87 -5.67 -9.25 34.33
N VAL A 88 -6.87 -8.71 34.15
CA VAL A 88 -7.23 -7.34 34.57
C VAL A 88 -8.35 -7.39 35.60
N ALA A 89 -8.19 -6.62 36.69
CA ALA A 89 -9.05 -6.64 37.87
C ALA A 89 -10.49 -6.17 37.61
N THR A 90 -10.72 -5.34 36.59
CA THR A 90 -12.05 -4.88 36.19
C THR A 90 -12.08 -4.56 34.70
N CYS A 91 -13.16 -4.90 34.02
CA CYS A 91 -13.40 -4.55 32.63
C CYS A 91 -13.19 -3.07 32.29
N MET A 92 -13.55 -2.20 33.23
CA MET A 92 -13.39 -0.74 33.10
C MET A 92 -11.95 -0.35 32.81
N ASP A 93 -10.99 -1.05 33.41
CA ASP A 93 -9.57 -0.74 33.28
C ASP A 93 -9.02 -1.21 31.92
N LEU A 94 -9.46 -2.39 31.47
CA LEU A 94 -9.18 -2.87 30.11
C LEU A 94 -9.70 -1.87 29.07
N PHE A 95 -10.98 -1.47 29.15
CA PHE A 95 -11.56 -0.52 28.21
C PHE A 95 -10.86 0.85 28.21
N ASN A 96 -10.47 1.37 29.37
CA ASN A 96 -9.73 2.63 29.49
C ASN A 96 -8.34 2.57 28.83
N ILE A 97 -7.63 1.45 28.99
CA ILE A 97 -6.35 1.22 28.31
C ILE A 97 -6.53 1.24 26.78
N VAL A 98 -7.58 0.58 26.30
CA VAL A 98 -7.89 0.42 24.88
C VAL A 98 -8.25 1.74 24.24
N GLU A 99 -9.16 2.50 24.87
CA GLU A 99 -9.55 3.82 24.43
C GLU A 99 -8.34 4.75 24.25
N ARG A 100 -7.41 4.75 25.23
CA ARG A 100 -6.16 5.53 25.14
C ARG A 100 -5.32 5.11 23.93
N PHE A 101 -5.19 3.81 23.67
CA PHE A 101 -4.46 3.34 22.49
C PHE A 101 -5.13 3.78 21.18
N LEU A 102 -6.45 3.71 21.10
CA LEU A 102 -7.21 4.14 19.92
C LEU A 102 -7.05 5.64 19.64
N ILE A 103 -6.82 6.48 20.67
CA ILE A 103 -6.54 7.92 20.52
C ILE A 103 -5.07 8.17 20.15
N VAL A 104 -4.13 7.43 20.73
CA VAL A 104 -2.68 7.63 20.48
C VAL A 104 -2.29 7.24 19.05
N VAL A 105 -2.87 6.17 18.49
CA VAL A 105 -2.58 5.70 17.12
C VAL A 105 -2.76 6.79 16.04
N PRO A 106 -3.92 7.47 15.91
CA PRO A 106 -4.11 8.49 14.88
C PRO A 106 -3.17 9.70 15.06
N VAL A 107 -2.86 10.09 16.29
CA VAL A 107 -1.91 11.18 16.56
C VAL A 107 -0.52 10.84 16.03
N ILE A 108 -0.04 9.61 16.27
CA ILE A 108 1.24 9.13 15.73
C ILE A 108 1.21 9.09 14.21
N ILE A 109 0.10 8.66 13.60
CA ILE A 109 -0.02 8.58 12.14
C ILE A 109 -0.03 9.98 11.51
N LEU A 110 -0.72 10.94 12.10
CA LEU A 110 -0.72 12.33 11.65
C LEU A 110 0.69 12.93 11.74
N LEU A 111 1.40 12.70 12.85
CA LEU A 111 2.79 13.13 13.00
C LEU A 111 3.68 12.47 11.94
N ALA A 112 3.52 11.16 11.71
CA ALA A 112 4.23 10.45 10.66
C ALA A 112 3.90 10.98 9.26
N LEU A 113 2.66 11.41 9.01
CA LEU A 113 2.23 12.01 7.74
C LEU A 113 2.90 13.37 7.52
N VAL A 114 3.02 14.20 8.56
CA VAL A 114 3.75 15.48 8.51
C VAL A 114 5.23 15.24 8.19
N VAL A 115 5.88 14.32 8.91
CA VAL A 115 7.29 13.98 8.69
C VAL A 115 7.51 13.42 7.28
N LYS A 116 6.67 12.46 6.84
CA LYS A 116 6.74 11.91 5.48
C LYS A 116 6.55 12.99 4.42
N SER A 117 5.62 13.93 4.64
CA SER A 117 5.37 15.04 3.70
C SER A 117 6.55 16.00 3.61
N TRP A 118 7.21 16.27 4.75
CA TRP A 118 8.43 17.07 4.78
C TRP A 118 9.58 16.36 4.04
N CYS A 119 9.85 15.09 4.35
CA CYS A 119 10.86 14.29 3.63
C CYS A 119 10.56 14.21 2.12
N MET A 120 9.29 14.08 1.75
CA MET A 120 8.87 14.01 0.35
C MET A 120 9.21 15.29 -0.43
N LYS A 121 9.12 16.48 0.19
CA LYS A 121 9.51 17.74 -0.47
C LYS A 121 10.98 17.72 -0.91
N HIS A 122 11.87 17.24 -0.03
CA HIS A 122 13.30 17.10 -0.36
C HIS A 122 13.53 16.04 -1.44
N LEU A 123 12.89 14.87 -1.32
CA LEU A 123 12.99 13.78 -2.29
C LEU A 123 12.46 14.16 -3.68
N PHE A 124 11.45 15.03 -3.76
CA PHE A 124 10.89 15.47 -5.04
C PHE A 124 11.92 16.24 -5.89
N GLY A 125 12.79 17.02 -5.25
CA GLY A 125 13.89 17.72 -5.91
C GLY A 125 14.90 16.75 -6.53
N GLU A 126 15.41 15.79 -5.76
CA GLU A 126 16.43 14.84 -6.23
C GLU A 126 15.90 13.85 -7.26
N PHE A 127 14.72 13.27 -7.01
CA PHE A 127 14.14 12.32 -7.94
C PHE A 127 13.61 13.00 -9.21
N GLY A 128 13.11 14.22 -9.12
CA GLY A 128 12.68 15.00 -10.29
C GLY A 128 13.84 15.24 -11.26
N TRP A 129 15.02 15.58 -10.73
CA TRP A 129 16.25 15.76 -11.49
C TRP A 129 16.78 14.44 -12.09
N ALA A 130 16.72 13.34 -11.33
CA ALA A 130 17.10 12.00 -11.79
C ALA A 130 16.18 11.45 -12.90
N VAL A 131 14.86 11.66 -12.78
CA VAL A 131 13.86 11.25 -13.78
C VAL A 131 13.99 12.07 -15.07
N PHE A 132 14.38 13.34 -14.98
CA PHE A 132 14.62 14.17 -16.16
C PHE A 132 15.75 13.61 -17.04
N HIS A 133 16.89 13.23 -16.44
CA HIS A 133 18.03 12.69 -17.19
C HIS A 133 17.80 11.25 -17.70
N THR A 134 16.96 10.46 -17.03
CA THR A 134 16.75 9.04 -17.41
C THR A 134 15.71 8.80 -18.50
N ILE A 135 14.81 9.73 -18.79
CA ILE A 135 13.77 9.56 -19.83
C ILE A 135 14.11 10.32 -21.13
N GLY A 136 14.97 11.34 -21.05
CA GLY A 136 15.24 12.25 -22.17
C GLY A 136 14.18 13.35 -22.27
N ALA A 137 14.35 14.25 -23.25
CA ALA A 137 13.57 15.47 -23.36
C ALA A 137 12.19 15.33 -24.01
N ASP A 138 11.83 14.15 -24.56
CA ASP A 138 10.53 13.98 -25.23
C ASP A 138 9.37 14.01 -24.21
N PRO A 139 8.50 15.04 -24.24
CA PRO A 139 7.41 15.18 -23.29
C PRO A 139 6.33 14.10 -23.46
N ARG A 140 6.16 13.55 -24.66
CA ARG A 140 5.12 12.56 -24.98
C ARG A 140 5.40 11.23 -24.29
N ILE A 141 6.64 10.75 -24.39
CA ILE A 141 7.08 9.50 -23.75
C ILE A 141 7.05 9.63 -22.22
N LYS A 142 7.46 10.80 -21.69
CA LYS A 142 7.40 11.08 -20.25
C LYS A 142 5.96 11.06 -19.73
N HIS A 143 5.01 11.59 -20.50
CA HIS A 143 3.59 11.55 -20.14
C HIS A 143 3.06 10.12 -20.08
N MET A 144 3.30 9.30 -21.12
CA MET A 144 2.86 7.90 -21.15
C MET A 144 3.47 7.07 -20.00
N TYR A 145 4.75 7.28 -19.71
CA TYR A 145 5.44 6.58 -18.63
C TYR A 145 4.88 6.93 -17.24
N ARG A 146 4.46 8.19 -17.01
CA ARG A 146 3.78 8.59 -15.78
C ARG A 146 2.46 7.86 -15.57
N PHE A 147 1.64 7.72 -16.62
CA PHE A 147 0.38 6.95 -16.54
C PHE A 147 0.65 5.48 -16.25
N TYR A 148 1.67 4.89 -16.87
CA TYR A 148 2.09 3.52 -16.58
C TYR A 148 2.53 3.33 -15.13
N GLN A 149 3.39 4.22 -14.61
CA GLN A 149 3.83 4.15 -13.21
C GLN A 149 2.67 4.40 -12.24
N ALA A 150 1.76 5.33 -12.55
CA ALA A 150 0.55 5.57 -11.76
C ALA A 150 -0.36 4.34 -11.74
N PHE A 151 -0.54 3.67 -12.89
CA PHE A 151 -1.33 2.45 -12.98
C PHE A 151 -0.74 1.31 -12.13
N LEU A 152 0.57 1.03 -12.26
CA LEU A 152 1.23 0.03 -11.43
C LEU A 152 1.21 0.37 -9.94
N CYS A 153 1.31 1.66 -9.62
CA CYS A 153 1.22 2.15 -8.25
C CYS A 153 -0.17 1.86 -7.67
N LEU A 154 -1.23 2.21 -8.40
CA LEU A 154 -2.61 1.96 -7.99
C LEU A 154 -2.90 0.46 -7.83
N LEU A 155 -2.43 -0.40 -8.73
CA LEU A 155 -2.60 -1.85 -8.58
C LEU A 155 -2.01 -2.39 -7.26
N LYS A 156 -0.88 -1.84 -6.79
CA LYS A 156 -0.28 -2.23 -5.51
C LYS A 156 -1.13 -1.78 -4.31
N PHE A 157 -1.71 -0.58 -4.38
CA PHE A 157 -2.60 -0.07 -3.33
C PHE A 157 -3.96 -0.76 -3.33
N ASP A 158 -4.52 -1.06 -4.51
CA ASP A 158 -5.76 -1.82 -4.66
C ASP A 158 -5.63 -3.20 -4.05
N TYR A 159 -4.49 -3.89 -4.27
CA TYR A 159 -4.25 -5.18 -3.62
C TYR A 159 -4.36 -5.09 -2.10
N PHE A 160 -3.72 -4.08 -1.51
CA PHE A 160 -3.78 -3.87 -0.08
C PHE A 160 -5.19 -3.60 0.41
N ILE A 161 -5.91 -2.67 -0.23
CA ILE A 161 -7.26 -2.27 0.24
C ILE A 161 -8.24 -3.42 0.06
N LEU A 162 -8.19 -4.15 -1.05
CA LEU A 162 -9.02 -5.33 -1.27
C LEU A 162 -8.72 -6.40 -0.23
N LEU A 163 -7.44 -6.66 0.06
CA LEU A 163 -7.04 -7.63 1.10
C LEU A 163 -7.51 -7.17 2.49
N ALA A 164 -7.42 -5.88 2.79
CA ALA A 164 -7.91 -5.31 4.05
C ALA A 164 -9.42 -5.47 4.21
N VAL A 165 -10.21 -5.14 3.19
CA VAL A 165 -11.68 -5.30 3.19
C VAL A 165 -12.05 -6.79 3.27
N SER A 166 -11.38 -7.66 2.51
CA SER A 166 -11.60 -9.11 2.59
C SER A 166 -11.29 -9.67 3.98
N LEU A 167 -10.19 -9.25 4.60
CA LEU A 167 -9.83 -9.68 5.95
C LEU A 167 -10.83 -9.18 6.99
N GLN A 168 -11.30 -7.92 6.87
CA GLN A 168 -12.35 -7.37 7.72
C GLN A 168 -13.63 -8.20 7.65
N LEU A 169 -14.10 -8.48 6.44
CA LEU A 169 -15.30 -9.27 6.21
C LEU A 169 -15.13 -10.72 6.66
N LEU A 170 -13.93 -11.28 6.54
CA LEU A 170 -13.63 -12.62 7.04
C LEU A 170 -13.72 -12.66 8.57
N ILE A 171 -13.04 -11.74 9.28
CA ILE A 171 -13.03 -11.74 10.75
C ILE A 171 -14.44 -11.49 11.33
N LEU A 172 -15.24 -10.61 10.70
CA LEU A 172 -16.58 -10.28 11.19
C LEU A 172 -17.65 -11.26 10.73
N GLY A 173 -17.54 -11.78 9.51
CA GLY A 173 -18.54 -12.67 8.90
C GLY A 173 -18.42 -14.14 9.28
N LEU A 174 -17.33 -14.56 9.93
CA LEU A 174 -17.10 -15.96 10.28
C LEU A 174 -18.21 -16.51 11.19
N GLY A 175 -18.94 -17.51 10.66
CA GLY A 175 -19.99 -18.24 11.38
C GLY A 175 -21.41 -18.08 10.82
N GLY A 176 -21.57 -17.41 9.67
CA GLY A 176 -22.84 -17.29 8.97
C GLY A 176 -23.08 -18.39 7.93
N ASP A 177 -23.37 -18.00 6.69
CA ASP A 177 -23.61 -18.94 5.60
C ASP A 177 -22.29 -19.53 5.05
N PRO A 178 -22.18 -20.86 4.93
CA PRO A 178 -20.95 -21.50 4.42
C PRO A 178 -20.59 -21.08 2.99
N ILE A 179 -21.60 -20.72 2.19
CA ILE A 179 -21.40 -20.25 0.81
C ILE A 179 -20.75 -18.86 0.80
N GLN A 180 -21.17 -17.97 1.71
CA GLN A 180 -20.62 -16.61 1.77
C GLN A 180 -19.17 -16.63 2.26
N ASP A 181 -18.88 -17.47 3.24
CA ASP A 181 -17.53 -17.67 3.77
C ASP A 181 -16.58 -18.20 2.68
N LEU A 182 -17.05 -19.16 1.86
CA LEU A 182 -16.27 -19.68 0.74
C LEU A 182 -15.97 -18.60 -0.32
N ILE A 183 -16.97 -17.76 -0.64
CA ILE A 183 -16.79 -16.65 -1.60
C ILE A 183 -15.77 -15.63 -1.07
N LEU A 184 -15.81 -15.30 0.23
CA LEU A 184 -14.86 -14.37 0.85
C LEU A 184 -13.43 -14.92 0.81
N ILE A 185 -13.25 -16.20 1.15
CA ILE A 185 -11.94 -16.87 1.09
C ILE A 185 -11.42 -16.92 -0.36
N ALA A 186 -12.29 -17.22 -1.34
CA ALA A 186 -11.91 -17.25 -2.74
C ALA A 186 -11.60 -15.86 -3.34
N SER A 187 -12.16 -14.79 -2.77
CA SER A 187 -11.96 -13.42 -3.27
C SER A 187 -10.50 -12.93 -3.14
N ILE A 188 -9.78 -13.37 -2.10
CA ILE A 188 -8.37 -13.00 -1.86
C ILE A 188 -7.44 -13.45 -3.01
N PRO A 189 -7.37 -14.75 -3.38
CA PRO A 189 -6.53 -15.18 -4.50
C PRO A 189 -7.02 -14.67 -5.86
N VAL A 190 -8.33 -14.54 -6.05
CA VAL A 190 -8.90 -14.03 -7.31
C VAL A 190 -8.51 -12.57 -7.54
N SER A 191 -8.60 -11.72 -6.52
CA SER A 191 -8.18 -10.31 -6.62
C SER A 191 -6.68 -10.19 -6.89
N LEU A 192 -5.84 -11.00 -6.23
CA LEU A 192 -4.40 -11.04 -6.51
C LEU A 192 -4.10 -11.44 -7.96
N ALA A 193 -4.72 -12.51 -8.46
CA ALA A 193 -4.53 -12.98 -9.83
C ALA A 193 -4.95 -11.92 -10.86
N LEU A 194 -6.08 -11.24 -10.61
CA LEU A 194 -6.57 -10.14 -11.45
C LEU A 194 -5.56 -9.00 -11.53
N LEU A 195 -5.02 -8.55 -10.39
CA LEU A 195 -4.12 -7.39 -10.33
C LEU A 195 -2.75 -7.72 -10.95
N ILE A 196 -2.24 -8.94 -10.74
CA ILE A 196 -1.05 -9.44 -11.44
C ILE A 196 -1.29 -9.51 -12.95
N GLY A 197 -2.46 -10.01 -13.36
CA GLY A 197 -2.90 -10.04 -14.76
C GLY A 197 -2.89 -8.66 -15.41
N CYS A 198 -3.44 -7.64 -14.73
CA CYS A 198 -3.40 -6.25 -15.16
C CYS A 198 -1.96 -5.75 -15.34
N GLY A 199 -1.12 -5.98 -14.33
CA GLY A 199 0.29 -5.58 -14.33
C GLY A 199 1.10 -6.26 -15.43
N TRP A 200 0.77 -7.51 -15.78
CA TRP A 200 1.39 -8.24 -16.88
C TRP A 200 0.88 -7.77 -18.25
N ALA A 201 -0.43 -7.53 -18.38
CA ALA A 201 -1.04 -7.06 -19.62
C ALA A 201 -0.47 -5.71 -20.06
N VAL A 202 -0.30 -4.77 -19.12
CA VAL A 202 0.27 -3.45 -19.40
C VAL A 202 1.77 -3.51 -19.75
N LYS A 203 2.52 -4.47 -19.18
CA LYS A 203 3.94 -4.69 -19.52
C LYS A 203 4.14 -5.30 -20.90
N LYS A 204 3.25 -6.20 -21.30
CA LYS A 204 3.31 -6.85 -22.62
C LYS A 204 2.56 -6.09 -23.72
N GLU A 205 1.86 -5.01 -23.38
CA GLU A 205 0.93 -4.30 -24.26
C GLU A 205 -0.13 -5.23 -24.89
N ASN A 206 -0.54 -6.28 -24.17
CA ASN A 206 -1.50 -7.24 -24.69
C ASN A 206 -2.94 -6.72 -24.50
N ARG A 207 -3.51 -6.14 -25.57
CA ARG A 207 -4.85 -5.54 -25.59
C ARG A 207 -5.94 -6.51 -25.10
N ILE A 208 -5.89 -7.77 -25.53
CA ILE A 208 -6.93 -8.76 -25.20
C ILE A 208 -6.97 -9.01 -23.70
N VAL A 209 -5.81 -9.29 -23.10
CA VAL A 209 -5.72 -9.57 -21.65
C VAL A 209 -6.06 -8.32 -20.84
N MET A 210 -5.65 -7.13 -21.30
CA MET A 210 -6.02 -5.88 -20.66
C MET A 210 -7.55 -5.65 -20.64
N ILE A 211 -8.23 -5.89 -21.77
CA ILE A 211 -9.70 -5.77 -21.86
C ILE A 211 -10.39 -6.76 -20.91
N ILE A 212 -9.96 -8.02 -20.92
CA ILE A 212 -10.50 -9.04 -20.00
C ILE A 212 -10.34 -8.59 -18.55
N CYS A 213 -9.15 -8.12 -18.18
CA CYS A 213 -8.90 -7.63 -16.82
C CYS A 213 -9.75 -6.40 -16.46
N LEU A 214 -9.93 -5.45 -17.39
CA LEU A 214 -10.79 -4.28 -17.19
C LEU A 214 -12.26 -4.66 -16.98
N VAL A 215 -12.77 -5.64 -17.75
CA VAL A 215 -14.14 -6.16 -17.57
C VAL A 215 -14.31 -6.82 -16.22
N ILE A 216 -13.34 -7.64 -15.79
CA ILE A 216 -13.42 -8.27 -14.46
C ILE A 216 -13.27 -7.22 -13.34
N MET A 217 -12.45 -6.16 -13.53
CA MET A 217 -12.39 -5.04 -12.58
C MET A 217 -13.72 -4.30 -12.46
N ALA A 218 -14.43 -4.08 -13.57
CA ALA A 218 -15.77 -3.49 -13.54
C ALA A 218 -16.77 -4.39 -12.81
N ALA A 219 -16.70 -5.72 -13.02
CA ALA A 219 -17.51 -6.68 -12.26
C ALA A 219 -17.16 -6.67 -10.76
N ALA A 220 -15.87 -6.56 -10.39
CA ALA A 220 -15.42 -6.43 -9.01
C ALA A 220 -15.95 -5.15 -8.35
N LEU A 221 -15.98 -4.03 -9.07
CA LEU A 221 -16.59 -2.78 -8.60
C LEU A 221 -18.10 -2.98 -8.29
N GLY A 222 -18.82 -3.67 -9.18
CA GLY A 222 -20.22 -4.03 -8.98
C GLY A 222 -20.44 -4.95 -7.78
N TYR A 223 -19.56 -5.93 -7.57
CA TYR A 223 -19.61 -6.81 -6.40
C TYR A 223 -19.38 -6.05 -5.09
N ILE A 224 -18.41 -5.12 -5.06
CA ILE A 224 -18.14 -4.27 -3.89
C ILE A 224 -19.36 -3.40 -3.57
N LEU A 225 -20.03 -2.84 -4.58
CA LEU A 225 -21.28 -2.10 -4.41
C LEU A 225 -22.39 -2.95 -3.80
N TYR A 226 -22.60 -4.16 -4.35
CA TYR A 226 -23.56 -5.12 -3.80
C TYR A 226 -23.26 -5.44 -2.33
N LYS A 227 -22.01 -5.76 -1.99
CA LYS A 227 -21.61 -6.03 -0.61
C LYS A 227 -21.82 -4.83 0.31
N THR A 228 -21.54 -3.61 -0.16
CA THR A 228 -21.82 -2.38 0.59
C THR A 228 -23.31 -2.25 0.93
N THR A 229 -24.21 -2.53 -0.01
CA THR A 229 -25.66 -2.49 0.26
C THR A 229 -26.11 -3.55 1.27
N GLN A 230 -25.44 -4.70 1.29
CA GLN A 230 -25.76 -5.79 2.22
C GLN A 230 -25.49 -5.40 3.68
N PHE A 231 -24.58 -4.45 3.94
CA PHE A 231 -24.33 -3.92 5.30
C PHE A 231 -25.53 -3.16 5.89
N TYR A 232 -26.46 -2.68 5.04
CA TYR A 232 -27.57 -1.83 5.48
C TYR A 232 -28.94 -2.52 5.39
N ILE A 233 -29.16 -3.37 4.38
CA ILE A 233 -30.49 -3.93 4.06
C ILE A 233 -30.49 -5.49 4.06
N GLY A 234 -29.39 -6.12 4.47
CA GLY A 234 -29.22 -7.59 4.45
C GLY A 234 -29.85 -8.35 5.63
N ARG A 235 -29.95 -9.68 5.48
CA ARG A 235 -30.34 -10.60 6.57
C ARG A 235 -29.34 -10.62 7.74
N TYR A 236 -28.08 -10.25 7.49
CA TYR A 236 -26.96 -10.28 8.44
C TYR A 236 -26.62 -8.90 9.02
N VAL A 237 -27.53 -7.93 8.94
CA VAL A 237 -27.27 -6.55 9.39
C VAL A 237 -26.84 -6.52 10.86
N SER A 238 -27.42 -7.37 11.72
CA SER A 238 -27.07 -7.46 13.15
C SER A 238 -25.59 -7.69 13.41
N ASP A 239 -24.93 -8.47 12.55
CA ASP A 239 -23.54 -8.91 12.75
C ASP A 239 -22.56 -7.79 12.36
N TYR A 240 -23.00 -6.88 11.47
CA TYR A 240 -22.21 -5.75 11.01
C TYR A 240 -22.47 -4.45 11.78
N VAL A 241 -23.57 -4.34 12.53
CA VAL A 241 -23.97 -3.12 13.27
C VAL A 241 -22.82 -2.51 14.08
N PRO A 242 -22.02 -3.26 14.86
CA PRO A 242 -20.96 -2.68 15.70
C PRO A 242 -19.80 -2.06 14.90
N ASN A 243 -19.61 -2.45 13.63
CA ASN A 243 -18.45 -2.05 12.82
C ASN A 243 -18.84 -1.46 11.46
N ARG A 244 -20.13 -1.19 11.25
CA ARG A 244 -20.69 -0.81 9.95
C ARG A 244 -20.04 0.46 9.41
N LEU A 245 -19.75 1.41 10.28
CA LEU A 245 -19.18 2.69 9.89
C LEU A 245 -17.76 2.53 9.35
N THR A 246 -16.89 1.81 10.07
CA THR A 246 -15.52 1.55 9.67
C THR A 246 -15.47 0.68 8.40
N LEU A 247 -16.28 -0.39 8.33
CA LEU A 247 -16.41 -1.25 7.15
C LEU A 247 -16.85 -0.47 5.91
N THR A 248 -17.87 0.39 6.05
CA THR A 248 -18.35 1.23 4.94
C THR A 248 -17.27 2.21 4.50
N PHE A 249 -16.56 2.83 5.44
CA PHE A 249 -15.47 3.75 5.11
C PHE A 249 -14.38 3.08 4.26
N PHE A 250 -13.87 1.93 4.69
CA PHE A 250 -12.85 1.19 3.92
C PHE A 250 -13.37 0.75 2.55
N THR A 251 -14.63 0.35 2.47
CA THR A 251 -15.24 -0.10 1.23
C THR A 251 -15.47 1.04 0.25
N VAL A 252 -15.86 2.24 0.73
CA VAL A 252 -15.96 3.46 -0.09
C VAL A 252 -14.58 3.89 -0.60
N VAL A 253 -13.56 3.87 0.25
CA VAL A 253 -12.18 4.18 -0.16
C VAL A 253 -11.69 3.18 -1.22
N SER A 254 -11.98 1.88 -1.04
CA SER A 254 -11.70 0.82 -2.01
C SER A 254 -12.38 1.09 -3.35
N MET A 255 -13.66 1.45 -3.33
CA MET A 255 -14.43 1.74 -4.53
C MET A 255 -13.84 2.94 -5.30
N LEU A 256 -13.46 4.01 -4.60
CA LEU A 256 -12.83 5.19 -5.21
C LEU A 256 -11.48 4.84 -5.85
N MET A 257 -10.62 4.10 -5.15
CA MET A 257 -9.32 3.68 -5.69
C MET A 257 -9.47 2.76 -6.89
N LEU A 258 -10.32 1.72 -6.80
CA LEU A 258 -10.55 0.78 -7.90
C LEU A 258 -11.15 1.49 -9.13
N SER A 259 -12.01 2.49 -8.92
CA SER A 259 -12.54 3.31 -10.03
C SER A 259 -11.44 4.14 -10.70
N ALA A 260 -10.53 4.73 -9.93
CA ALA A 260 -9.38 5.45 -10.47
C ALA A 260 -8.46 4.52 -11.28
N THR A 261 -8.21 3.30 -10.77
CA THR A 261 -7.44 2.26 -11.48
C THR A 261 -8.09 1.87 -12.80
N PHE A 262 -9.42 1.70 -12.81
CA PHE A 262 -10.16 1.40 -14.04
C PHE A 262 -10.01 2.52 -15.08
N CYS A 263 -10.22 3.77 -14.69
CA CYS A 263 -10.07 4.94 -15.58
C CYS A 263 -8.65 5.07 -16.15
N ILE A 264 -7.63 4.92 -15.28
CA ILE A 264 -6.22 4.99 -15.70
C ILE A 264 -5.85 3.78 -16.56
N GLY A 265 -6.42 2.60 -16.28
CA GLY A 265 -6.25 1.41 -17.10
C GLY A 265 -6.76 1.58 -18.52
N ILE A 266 -7.93 2.21 -18.71
CA ILE A 266 -8.44 2.57 -20.04
C ILE A 266 -7.46 3.52 -20.75
N ARG A 267 -6.96 4.54 -20.05
CA ARG A 267 -5.97 5.47 -20.64
C ARG A 267 -4.69 4.75 -21.05
N CYS A 268 -4.16 3.84 -20.23
CA CYS A 268 -3.00 3.03 -20.57
C CYS A 268 -3.23 2.19 -21.83
N MET A 269 -4.41 1.60 -21.99
CA MET A 269 -4.76 0.81 -23.17
C MET A 269 -4.76 1.64 -24.46
N LEU A 270 -5.19 2.91 -24.40
CA LEU A 270 -5.16 3.81 -25.55
C LEU A 270 -3.73 4.17 -26.00
N PHE A 271 -2.73 4.03 -25.11
CA PHE A 271 -1.32 4.28 -25.41
C PHE A 271 -0.58 3.07 -25.99
N PHE A 272 -1.22 1.90 -26.08
CA PHE A 272 -0.57 0.69 -26.61
C PHE A 272 -0.21 0.83 -28.09
N GLY A 273 1.05 0.52 -28.43
CA GLY A 273 1.60 0.70 -29.77
C GLY A 273 2.15 2.10 -30.08
N CYS A 274 2.12 3.05 -29.13
CA CYS A 274 2.70 4.39 -29.29
C CYS A 274 4.13 4.54 -28.73
N GLY A 275 4.87 3.44 -28.55
CA GLY A 275 6.26 3.45 -28.03
C GLY A 275 6.38 3.29 -26.50
N LEU A 276 5.30 2.94 -25.79
CA LEU A 276 5.32 2.72 -24.34
C LEU A 276 6.29 1.58 -23.94
N LYS A 277 6.35 0.49 -24.71
CA LYS A 277 7.27 -0.64 -24.50
C LYS A 277 8.75 -0.24 -24.65
N GLU A 278 9.07 0.63 -25.59
CA GLU A 278 10.43 1.14 -25.79
C GLU A 278 10.85 2.05 -24.63
N ALA A 279 9.92 2.90 -24.16
CA ALA A 279 10.14 3.72 -22.97
C ALA A 279 10.36 2.88 -21.70
N GLN A 280 9.58 1.81 -21.52
CA GLN A 280 9.75 0.85 -20.43
C GLN A 280 11.09 0.12 -20.52
N GLY A 281 11.45 -0.36 -21.72
CA GLY A 281 12.72 -1.05 -22.00
C GLY A 281 13.91 -0.16 -21.67
N ALA A 282 13.94 1.06 -22.21
CA ALA A 282 14.98 2.04 -21.94
C ALA A 282 15.10 2.39 -20.45
N ALA A 283 13.98 2.57 -19.74
CA ALA A 283 13.99 2.80 -18.30
C ALA A 283 14.55 1.60 -17.51
N SER A 284 14.17 0.38 -17.89
CA SER A 284 14.65 -0.86 -17.24
C SER A 284 16.14 -1.10 -17.48
N GLU A 285 16.63 -0.82 -18.69
CA GLU A 285 18.02 -1.01 -19.05
C GLU A 285 18.92 0.04 -18.38
N ARG A 286 18.47 1.30 -18.31
CA ARG A 286 19.17 2.37 -17.57
C ARG A 286 19.18 2.09 -16.06
N ALA A 287 18.10 1.57 -15.48
CA ALA A 287 18.09 1.11 -14.09
C ALA A 287 19.05 -0.06 -13.85
N ARG A 288 19.18 -0.97 -14.82
CA ARG A 288 20.14 -2.08 -14.78
C ARG A 288 21.59 -1.61 -14.92
N ARG A 289 21.87 -0.56 -15.70
CA ARG A 289 23.20 0.08 -15.82
C ARG A 289 23.58 0.94 -14.60
N ALA A 290 22.61 1.47 -13.86
CA ALA A 290 22.87 2.19 -12.60
C ALA A 290 23.24 1.25 -11.43
N LYS A 291 22.81 -0.02 -11.45
CA LYS A 291 23.17 -1.03 -10.43
C LYS A 291 24.69 -1.35 -10.36
N PRO A 292 25.45 -1.53 -11.45
CA PRO A 292 26.89 -1.82 -11.39
C PRO A 292 27.73 -0.60 -10.97
N MET A 293 27.35 0.64 -11.30
CA MET A 293 28.12 1.84 -10.86
C MET A 293 28.13 2.01 -9.33
N ARG A 294 27.06 1.62 -8.63
CA ARG A 294 27.03 1.64 -7.15
C ARG A 294 27.93 0.56 -6.50
N ARG A 295 28.20 -0.55 -7.20
CA ARG A 295 29.16 -1.57 -6.72
C ARG A 295 30.61 -1.15 -6.97
N ALA A 296 30.88 -0.41 -8.04
CA ALA A 296 32.22 0.13 -8.31
C ALA A 296 32.56 1.31 -7.39
N SER A 297 31.58 2.14 -7.01
CA SER A 297 31.79 3.30 -6.12
C SER A 297 31.93 2.95 -4.64
N TYR A 298 31.66 1.71 -4.22
CA TYR A 298 31.86 1.23 -2.83
C TYR A 298 33.10 0.34 -2.69
N ARG A 299 33.89 0.19 -3.76
CA ARG A 299 35.24 -0.38 -3.65
C ARG A 299 36.17 0.78 -3.33
N GLU A 300 36.26 1.14 -2.05
CA GLU A 300 37.36 1.99 -1.58
C GLU A 300 38.71 1.28 -1.79
N PRO A 301 39.79 2.04 -2.00
CA PRO A 301 41.08 1.55 -2.48
C PRO A 301 42.03 1.28 -1.30
N ASP A 302 41.82 0.20 -0.57
CA ASP A 302 42.70 -0.17 0.53
C ASP A 302 43.32 -1.54 0.26
N GLU A 303 44.39 -1.55 -0.53
CA GLU A 303 45.51 -2.50 -0.50
C GLU A 303 46.53 -2.07 -1.57
N GLU A 304 47.18 -0.92 -1.34
CA GLU A 304 48.54 -0.72 -1.86
C GLU A 304 49.48 -1.59 -1.02
N GLU A 305 49.66 -2.84 -1.43
CA GLU A 305 50.82 -3.63 -1.01
C GLU A 305 51.93 -3.43 -2.06
N PHE A 306 52.95 -2.70 -1.62
CA PHE A 306 54.17 -2.37 -2.34
C PHE A 306 54.98 -3.65 -2.60
N ILE A 307 55.28 -3.99 -3.86
CA ILE A 307 56.54 -4.62 -4.31
C ILE A 307 56.63 -4.51 -5.85
N GLY A 308 57.64 -3.75 -6.32
CA GLY A 308 58.58 -4.21 -7.36
C GLY A 308 58.18 -4.20 -8.84
N ASP A 309 58.52 -3.08 -9.49
CA ASP A 309 59.29 -2.97 -10.74
C ASP A 309 58.68 -3.30 -12.13
N SER A 310 59.04 -2.40 -13.06
CA SER A 310 59.12 -2.49 -14.53
C SER A 310 57.84 -2.43 -15.42
N ASP A 311 57.89 -1.41 -16.29
CA ASP A 311 57.39 -1.32 -17.68
C ASP A 311 55.90 -0.99 -18.03
N GLU A 312 55.76 0.27 -18.46
CA GLU A 312 55.28 0.67 -19.80
C GLU A 312 53.77 0.59 -20.19
N LYS A 313 53.25 1.80 -20.53
CA LYS A 313 52.23 2.14 -21.56
C LYS A 313 50.72 2.16 -21.23
N LYS A 314 50.25 3.42 -21.20
CA LYS A 314 49.11 4.03 -21.95
C LYS A 314 47.67 3.65 -21.57
N GLY A 315 46.96 4.65 -21.04
CA GLY A 315 45.87 5.25 -21.83
C GLY A 315 44.59 5.65 -21.08
N GLY A 316 44.46 6.94 -20.77
CA GLY A 316 43.22 7.68 -21.00
C GLY A 316 42.21 7.78 -19.85
N ALA A 317 42.54 8.52 -18.79
CA ALA A 317 41.55 9.13 -17.90
C ALA A 317 41.18 10.53 -18.42
N LEU A 318 39.88 10.84 -18.52
CA LEU A 318 39.34 12.20 -18.66
C LEU A 318 38.08 12.34 -17.78
N PRO A 319 37.79 13.55 -17.26
CA PRO A 319 37.64 13.76 -15.82
C PRO A 319 36.21 14.11 -15.37
N LEU A 320 35.97 13.94 -14.07
CA LEU A 320 34.78 14.38 -13.33
C LEU A 320 34.62 15.90 -13.39
N GLU A 321 33.50 16.38 -13.92
CA GLU A 321 33.15 17.80 -13.89
C GLU A 321 32.88 18.28 -12.46
N ARG A 322 33.56 19.38 -12.14
CA ARG A 322 33.56 20.14 -10.89
C ARG A 322 32.21 20.88 -10.73
N ARG A 323 31.46 20.59 -9.67
CA ARG A 323 30.32 21.42 -9.24
C ARG A 323 30.82 22.81 -8.85
N LEU A 324 30.38 23.83 -9.59
CA LEU A 324 30.48 25.23 -9.20
C LEU A 324 29.49 25.52 -8.07
N SER A 325 30.04 26.01 -6.96
CA SER A 325 29.34 26.77 -5.92
C SER A 325 28.90 28.12 -6.48
N ILE A 326 27.68 28.55 -6.15
CA ILE A 326 27.29 29.95 -6.15
C ILE A 326 26.59 30.19 -4.83
N ASP A 327 27.02 31.29 -4.18
CA ASP A 327 26.58 31.85 -2.91
C ASP A 327 25.07 32.13 -2.80
#